data_AF-A0A9Y1BMW0-F1
#
_entry.id   AF-A0A9Y1BMW0-F1
#
_cell.length_a   1.000
_cell.length_b   1.000
_cell.length_c   1.000
_cell.angle_alpha   90.00
_cell.angle_beta   90.00
_cell.angle_gamma   90.00
#
_symmetry.space_group_name_H-M   'P 1'
#
loop_
_entity.id
_entity.type
_entity.pdbx_description
1 polymer ?
#
loop_
_entity_poly.entity_id
_entity_poly.type
_entity_poly.pdbx_seq_one_letter_code
_entity_poly.pdbx_strand_id
1 'polypeptide(L)'
;MHLEKSLEFPVGIYEYLVRKANSAVNELFISISYPNVRIKFLELKRKGSWNTVDWLFSEIGKRLIRIKEKYDLDFGDQYTKKEVRLDFRVHDTYREIMISGFTKIPIKSFKNILTIVVWSWIVFTTGVKPNESENAQKMLDKFTKKVEEFQVYWNRKSRIRKPLDRPRKCYICGKEAKFLNNWKYEHNGIVEDVFTPVCNTHSSRIF
;
A
#
# COMPACT_ATOMS: atom_id res chain seq x y z
N MET A 1 12.23 -29.97 6.14
CA MET A 1 12.56 -28.55 6.35
C MET A 1 11.79 -27.73 5.31
N HIS A 2 10.57 -27.29 5.62
CA HIS A 2 9.78 -26.51 4.66
C HIS A 2 10.37 -25.10 4.57
N LEU A 3 10.96 -24.78 3.41
CA LEU A 3 11.36 -23.42 3.05
C LEU A 3 10.16 -22.50 3.25
N GLU A 4 10.23 -21.62 4.24
CA GLU A 4 9.22 -20.58 4.42
C GLU A 4 9.22 -19.71 3.16
N LYS A 5 8.18 -19.82 2.35
CA LYS A 5 7.87 -18.79 1.36
C LYS A 5 7.83 -17.46 2.12
N SER A 6 8.56 -16.47 1.62
CA SER A 6 8.47 -15.10 2.13
C SER A 6 6.99 -14.70 2.14
N LEU A 7 6.49 -14.17 3.27
CA LEU A 7 5.13 -13.64 3.42
C LEU A 7 5.01 -12.29 2.71
N GLU A 8 5.47 -12.23 1.47
CA GLU A 8 5.31 -11.10 0.58
C GLU A 8 4.02 -11.29 -0.23
N PHE A 9 3.33 -10.18 -0.48
CA PHE A 9 2.15 -10.21 -1.30
C PHE A 9 2.52 -10.13 -2.79
N PRO A 10 1.78 -10.81 -3.68
CA PRO A 10 1.98 -10.68 -5.12
C PRO A 10 1.92 -9.22 -5.58
N VAL A 11 2.87 -8.83 -6.42
CA VAL A 11 3.01 -7.45 -6.92
C VAL A 11 1.72 -6.95 -7.58
N GLY A 12 1.03 -7.82 -8.33
CA GLY A 12 -0.21 -7.47 -9.03
C GLY A 12 -1.34 -6.97 -8.14
N ILE A 13 -1.33 -7.27 -6.83
CA ILE A 13 -2.27 -6.69 -5.88
C ILE A 13 -2.01 -5.19 -5.67
N TYR A 14 -0.74 -4.81 -5.50
CA TYR A 14 -0.33 -3.42 -5.35
C TYR A 14 -0.54 -2.64 -6.64
N GLU A 15 -0.24 -3.26 -7.79
CA GLU A 15 -0.50 -2.68 -9.11
C GLU A 15 -1.98 -2.37 -9.29
N TYR A 16 -2.87 -3.27 -8.88
CA TYR A 16 -4.30 -3.01 -8.90
C TYR A 16 -4.67 -1.76 -8.11
N LEU A 17 -4.18 -1.64 -6.86
CA LEU A 17 -4.49 -0.50 -6.01
C LEU A 17 -3.93 0.81 -6.57
N VAL A 18 -2.72 0.80 -7.12
CA VAL A 18 -2.11 1.95 -7.80
C VAL A 18 -2.94 2.38 -9.02
N ARG A 19 -3.39 1.44 -9.86
CA ARG A 19 -4.30 1.77 -10.98
C ARG A 19 -5.59 2.43 -10.50
N LYS A 20 -6.15 1.99 -9.38
CA LYS A 20 -7.36 2.62 -8.80
C LYS A 20 -7.08 4.03 -8.26
N ALA A 21 -5.91 4.26 -7.66
CA ALA A 21 -5.49 5.59 -7.22
C ALA A 21 -5.35 6.55 -8.42
N ASN A 22 -4.62 6.15 -9.46
CA ASN A 22 -4.48 6.94 -10.69
C ASN A 22 -5.82 7.22 -11.38
N SER A 23 -6.69 6.20 -11.49
CA SER A 23 -8.02 6.34 -12.08
C SER A 23 -8.96 7.23 -11.26
N ALA A 24 -8.78 7.31 -9.95
CA ALA A 24 -9.61 8.19 -9.11
C ALA A 24 -9.41 9.66 -9.45
N VAL A 25 -8.19 10.04 -9.80
CA VAL A 25 -7.80 11.42 -10.12
C VAL A 25 -7.56 11.66 -11.62
N ASN A 26 -7.79 10.65 -12.45
CA ASN A 26 -7.56 10.67 -13.90
C ASN A 26 -6.13 11.11 -14.29
N GLU A 27 -5.13 10.68 -13.53
CA GLU A 27 -3.72 11.04 -13.74
C GLU A 27 -2.80 9.84 -13.48
N LEU A 28 -1.75 9.69 -14.28
CA LEU A 28 -0.70 8.70 -14.05
C LEU A 28 0.44 9.29 -13.20
N PHE A 29 0.13 9.62 -11.95
CA PHE A 29 1.10 10.21 -11.02
C PHE A 29 1.81 9.17 -10.15
N ILE A 30 1.25 7.96 -10.02
CA ILE A 30 1.89 6.83 -9.35
C ILE A 30 2.28 5.80 -10.39
N SER A 31 3.53 5.35 -10.37
CA SER A 31 4.01 4.22 -11.15
C SER A 31 4.57 3.15 -10.22
N ILE A 32 4.50 1.89 -10.64
CA ILE A 32 4.92 0.75 -9.83
C ILE A 32 5.66 -0.23 -10.74
N SER A 33 6.80 -0.70 -10.26
CA SER A 33 7.65 -1.68 -10.93
C SER A 33 8.52 -2.30 -9.86
N TYR A 34 8.42 -3.62 -9.66
CA TYR A 34 9.12 -4.29 -8.57
C TYR A 34 10.63 -3.97 -8.58
N PRO A 35 11.23 -3.56 -7.45
CA PRO A 35 10.67 -3.52 -6.08
C PRO A 35 10.11 -2.13 -5.65
N ASN A 36 9.85 -1.21 -6.57
CA ASN A 36 9.60 0.20 -6.30
C ASN A 36 8.18 0.67 -6.63
N VAL A 37 7.66 1.58 -5.81
CA VAL A 37 6.55 2.48 -6.12
C VAL A 37 7.12 3.89 -6.23
N ARG A 38 6.79 4.63 -7.28
CA ARG A 38 7.22 6.01 -7.50
C ARG A 38 6.00 6.91 -7.63
N ILE A 39 6.00 8.01 -6.88
CA ILE A 39 4.92 8.99 -6.84
C ILE A 39 5.51 10.32 -7.33
N LYS A 40 5.03 10.81 -8.47
CA LYS A 40 5.56 11.99 -9.16
C LYS A 40 4.57 13.15 -9.09
N PHE A 41 5.06 14.30 -8.67
CA PHE A 41 4.33 15.57 -8.63
C PHE A 41 4.96 16.52 -9.64
N LEU A 42 4.28 16.77 -10.76
CA LEU A 42 4.76 17.62 -11.85
C LEU A 42 4.47 19.10 -11.53
N GLU A 43 5.46 19.97 -11.76
CA GLU A 43 5.31 21.40 -11.51
C GLU A 43 4.18 22.04 -12.34
N LEU A 44 4.07 21.66 -13.62
CA LEU A 44 3.09 22.21 -14.56
C LEU A 44 1.61 21.99 -14.16
N LYS A 45 1.32 21.07 -13.23
CA LYS A 45 -0.05 20.74 -12.80
C LYS A 45 -0.37 21.28 -11.40
N ARG A 46 0.53 22.07 -10.81
CA ARG A 46 0.46 22.51 -9.42
C ARG A 46 -0.37 23.78 -9.27
N LYS A 47 -1.37 23.74 -8.38
CA LYS A 47 -2.03 24.94 -7.84
C LYS A 47 -1.76 25.12 -6.33
N GLY A 48 -1.40 24.04 -5.64
CA GLY A 48 -1.05 24.03 -4.22
C GLY A 48 0.42 24.35 -3.94
N SER A 49 0.90 24.02 -2.74
CA SER A 49 2.29 24.24 -2.33
C SER A 49 3.16 22.98 -2.44
N TRP A 50 4.45 23.15 -2.72
CA TRP A 50 5.44 22.07 -2.56
C TRP A 50 5.49 21.54 -1.12
N ASN A 51 5.12 22.36 -0.13
CA ASN A 51 5.00 21.95 1.26
C ASN A 51 4.04 20.75 1.44
N THR A 52 3.06 20.57 0.55
CA THR A 52 2.18 19.40 0.56
C THR A 52 2.93 18.12 0.24
N VAL A 53 3.90 18.17 -0.67
CA VAL A 53 4.72 17.02 -1.06
C VAL A 53 5.74 16.71 0.04
N ASP A 54 6.35 17.74 0.62
CA ASP A 54 7.31 17.58 1.73
C ASP A 54 6.61 17.01 2.98
N TRP A 55 5.40 17.49 3.27
CA TRP A 55 4.54 16.92 4.30
C TRP A 55 4.19 15.46 4.01
N LEU A 56 3.82 15.13 2.76
CA LEU A 56 3.50 13.76 2.37
C LEU A 56 4.69 12.82 2.60
N PHE A 57 5.90 13.23 2.20
CA PHE A 57 7.11 12.45 2.41
C PHE A 57 7.31 12.14 3.91
N SER A 58 7.24 13.16 4.76
CA SER A 58 7.33 12.99 6.22
C SER A 58 6.24 12.05 6.77
N GLU A 59 4.99 12.21 6.32
CA GLU A 59 3.88 11.38 6.80
C GLU A 59 3.98 9.92 6.35
N ILE A 60 4.47 9.65 5.14
CA ILE A 60 4.76 8.28 4.70
C ILE A 60 5.87 7.69 5.59
N GLY A 61 6.94 8.43 5.86
CA GLY A 61 8.04 7.99 6.73
C GLY A 61 7.55 7.57 8.11
N LYS A 62 6.77 8.43 8.79
CA LYS A 62 6.16 8.13 10.10
C LYS A 62 5.26 6.89 10.05
N ARG A 63 4.47 6.73 8.97
CA ARG A 63 3.59 5.56 8.81
C ARG A 63 4.39 4.29 8.61
N LEU A 64 5.46 4.31 7.83
CA LEU A 64 6.32 3.14 7.61
C LEU A 64 6.98 2.68 8.91
N ILE A 65 7.46 3.61 9.75
CA ILE A 65 8.01 3.29 11.09
C ILE A 65 6.93 2.59 11.94
N ARG A 66 5.74 3.18 12.06
CA ARG A 66 4.62 2.58 12.81
C ARG A 66 4.20 1.22 12.26
N ILE A 67 4.27 1.01 10.95
CA ILE A 67 3.98 -0.27 10.31
C ILE A 67 5.05 -1.30 10.68
N LYS A 68 6.34 -0.92 10.61
CA LYS A 68 7.45 -1.79 11.01
C LYS A 68 7.25 -2.30 12.44
N GLU A 69 7.03 -1.39 13.38
CA GLU A 69 6.83 -1.69 14.81
C GLU A 69 5.58 -2.54 15.04
N LYS A 70 4.44 -2.15 14.45
CA LYS A 70 3.15 -2.80 14.67
C LYS A 70 3.12 -4.25 14.17
N TYR A 71 3.78 -4.51 13.05
CA TYR A 71 3.73 -5.81 12.37
C TYR A 71 4.99 -6.65 12.59
N ASP A 72 5.96 -6.13 13.36
CA ASP A 72 7.25 -6.78 13.62
C ASP A 72 7.94 -7.19 12.30
N LEU A 73 7.98 -6.24 11.36
CA LEU A 73 8.52 -6.47 10.03
C LEU A 73 10.01 -6.20 10.02
N ASP A 74 10.76 -7.20 9.57
CA ASP A 74 12.16 -7.01 9.26
C ASP A 74 12.30 -6.25 7.93
N PHE A 75 12.43 -4.94 8.06
CA PHE A 75 12.77 -4.04 6.97
C PHE A 75 14.26 -4.09 6.60
N GLY A 76 15.06 -5.00 7.19
CA GLY A 76 16.47 -5.23 6.92
C GLY A 76 17.44 -4.20 7.51
N ASP A 77 18.73 -4.49 7.33
CA ASP A 77 19.86 -3.56 7.42
C ASP A 77 20.33 -3.13 6.02
N GLN A 78 20.89 -1.89 5.91
CA GLN A 78 21.11 -1.10 4.69
C GLN A 78 21.88 -1.77 3.53
N TYR A 79 22.34 -3.00 3.70
CA TYR A 79 23.15 -3.75 2.74
C TYR A 79 22.40 -4.92 2.06
N THR A 80 21.15 -5.20 2.44
CA THR A 80 20.34 -6.24 1.75
C THR A 80 19.31 -5.59 0.80
N LYS A 81 19.15 -6.12 -0.43
CA LYS A 81 18.14 -5.67 -1.43
C LYS A 81 16.67 -5.85 -1.00
N LYS A 82 16.42 -6.16 0.28
CA LYS A 82 15.12 -6.52 0.84
C LYS A 82 14.52 -5.42 1.72
N GLU A 83 15.05 -4.21 1.70
CA GLU A 83 14.59 -3.18 2.61
C GLU A 83 13.39 -2.38 2.11
N VAL A 84 12.47 -2.05 3.03
CA VAL A 84 11.48 -1.01 2.77
C VAL A 84 12.17 0.33 3.00
N ARG A 85 12.39 1.09 1.92
CA ARG A 85 13.05 2.41 1.94
C ARG A 85 12.13 3.48 1.40
N LEU A 86 12.32 4.69 1.91
CA LEU A 86 11.62 5.88 1.45
C LEU A 86 12.66 6.92 1.00
N ASP A 87 12.64 7.25 -0.28
CA ASP A 87 13.55 8.24 -0.87
C ASP A 87 12.78 9.43 -1.42
N PHE A 88 13.43 10.61 -1.41
CA PHE A 88 12.90 11.83 -1.99
C PHE A 88 13.88 12.39 -3.02
N ARG A 89 13.37 12.70 -4.22
CA ARG A 89 14.17 13.27 -5.30
C ARG A 89 13.52 14.54 -5.81
N VAL A 90 14.34 15.57 -5.96
CA VAL A 90 13.94 16.86 -6.56
C VAL A 90 14.59 16.91 -7.94
N HIS A 91 13.76 17.08 -8.95
CA HIS A 91 14.17 17.31 -10.33
C HIS A 91 13.69 18.70 -10.76
N ASP A 92 14.25 19.21 -11.85
CA ASP A 92 13.96 20.57 -12.34
C ASP A 92 12.46 20.81 -12.62
N THR A 93 11.71 19.77 -12.99
CA THR A 93 10.29 19.89 -13.40
C THR A 93 9.31 19.10 -12.53
N TYR A 94 9.82 18.32 -11.57
CA TYR A 94 8.98 17.49 -10.71
C TYR A 94 9.68 17.07 -9.42
N ARG A 95 8.89 16.72 -8.41
CA ARG A 95 9.38 16.01 -7.22
C ARG A 95 8.88 14.57 -7.22
N GLU A 96 9.71 13.65 -6.77
CA GLU A 96 9.42 12.21 -6.72
C GLU A 96 9.63 11.67 -5.30
N ILE A 97 8.63 10.95 -4.80
CA ILE A 97 8.73 10.11 -3.62
C ILE A 97 8.81 8.65 -4.09
N MET A 98 9.80 7.90 -3.63
CA MET A 98 9.97 6.49 -3.97
C MET A 98 9.88 5.61 -2.73
N ILE A 99 9.07 4.55 -2.80
CA ILE A 99 8.97 3.50 -1.79
C ILE A 99 9.53 2.21 -2.38
N SER A 100 10.68 1.76 -1.87
CA SER A 100 11.27 0.45 -2.22
C SER A 100 10.71 -0.66 -1.33
N GLY A 101 10.77 -1.92 -1.77
CA GLY A 101 10.39 -3.09 -0.95
C GLY A 101 8.90 -3.18 -0.61
N PHE A 102 8.02 -2.53 -1.38
CA PHE A 102 6.61 -2.35 -1.01
C PHE A 102 5.83 -3.66 -0.79
N THR A 103 6.28 -4.79 -1.35
CA THR A 103 5.65 -6.12 -1.20
C THR A 103 5.68 -6.65 0.25
N LYS A 104 6.52 -6.05 1.10
CA LYS A 104 6.58 -6.32 2.54
C LYS A 104 5.54 -5.53 3.36
N ILE A 105 4.94 -4.48 2.79
CA ILE A 105 3.95 -3.65 3.50
C ILE A 105 2.60 -4.36 3.45
N PRO A 106 1.94 -4.64 4.60
CA PRO A 106 0.60 -5.23 4.61
C PRO A 106 -0.38 -4.41 3.77
N ILE A 107 -1.19 -5.08 2.95
CA ILE A 107 -2.08 -4.42 1.97
C ILE A 107 -2.98 -3.35 2.58
N LYS A 108 -3.52 -3.58 3.78
CA LYS A 108 -4.32 -2.58 4.50
C LYS A 108 -3.52 -1.31 4.82
N SER A 109 -2.26 -1.48 5.20
CA SER A 109 -1.35 -0.36 5.48
C SER A 109 -0.97 0.36 4.19
N PHE A 110 -0.73 -0.38 3.09
CA PHE A 110 -0.46 0.20 1.78
C PHE A 110 -1.66 0.99 1.24
N LYS A 111 -2.90 0.49 1.40
CA LYS A 111 -4.14 1.25 1.14
C LYS A 111 -4.09 2.60 1.84
N ASN A 112 -3.79 2.61 3.15
CA ASN A 112 -3.79 3.84 3.93
C ASN A 112 -2.71 4.83 3.46
N ILE A 113 -1.56 4.33 2.98
CA ILE A 113 -0.54 5.15 2.33
C ILE A 113 -1.09 5.72 1.01
N LEU A 114 -1.73 4.92 0.17
CA LEU A 114 -2.33 5.43 -1.07
C LEU A 114 -3.43 6.46 -0.82
N THR A 115 -4.24 6.32 0.24
CA THR A 115 -5.26 7.31 0.58
C THR A 115 -4.64 8.68 0.87
N ILE A 116 -3.57 8.75 1.66
CA ILE A 116 -2.88 10.03 1.93
C ILE A 116 -2.16 10.55 0.68
N VAL A 117 -1.63 9.68 -0.17
CA VAL A 117 -1.01 10.06 -1.45
C VAL A 117 -2.03 10.69 -2.40
N VAL A 118 -3.20 10.07 -2.57
CA VAL A 118 -4.30 10.62 -3.39
C VAL A 118 -4.78 11.94 -2.81
N TRP A 119 -4.97 12.02 -1.49
CA TRP A 119 -5.35 13.25 -0.79
C TRP A 119 -4.34 14.38 -1.08
N SER A 120 -3.04 14.12 -0.92
CA SER A 120 -1.98 15.09 -1.19
C SER A 120 -1.90 15.48 -2.65
N TRP A 121 -2.14 14.56 -3.58
CA TRP A 121 -2.22 14.88 -5.00
C TRP A 121 -3.36 15.85 -5.31
N ILE A 122 -4.55 15.60 -4.75
CA ILE A 122 -5.69 16.51 -4.92
C ILE A 122 -5.35 17.90 -4.39
N VAL A 123 -4.77 18.01 -3.19
CA VAL A 123 -4.34 19.31 -2.63
C VAL A 123 -3.28 19.97 -3.50
N PHE A 124 -2.31 19.21 -4.00
CA PHE A 124 -1.24 19.73 -4.82
C PHE A 124 -1.74 20.29 -6.15
N THR A 125 -2.68 19.62 -6.82
CA THR A 125 -3.19 20.07 -8.13
C THR A 125 -4.32 21.08 -8.04
N THR A 126 -5.10 21.08 -6.96
CA THR A 126 -6.26 21.97 -6.81
C THR A 126 -6.01 23.15 -5.88
N GLY A 127 -5.06 23.03 -4.95
CA GLY A 127 -4.84 23.99 -3.86
C GLY A 127 -5.83 23.86 -2.70
N VAL A 128 -6.79 22.93 -2.76
CA VAL A 128 -7.91 22.81 -1.80
C VAL A 128 -7.92 21.44 -1.15
N LYS A 129 -8.23 21.37 0.15
CA LYS A 129 -8.38 20.06 0.82
C LYS A 129 -9.67 19.37 0.38
N PRO A 130 -9.69 18.03 0.25
CA PRO A 130 -10.90 17.28 -0.06
C PRO A 130 -12.14 17.66 0.76
N ASN A 131 -11.99 17.88 2.07
CA ASN A 131 -13.12 18.27 2.94
C ASN A 131 -13.60 19.72 2.76
N GLU A 132 -12.88 20.53 1.98
CA GLU A 132 -13.19 21.95 1.71
C GLU A 132 -13.84 22.13 0.32
N SER A 133 -13.98 21.08 -0.49
CA SER A 133 -14.59 21.16 -1.83
C SER A 133 -15.29 19.87 -2.23
N GLU A 134 -16.55 19.95 -2.67
CA GLU A 134 -17.33 18.80 -3.12
C GLU A 134 -16.64 18.03 -4.26
N ASN A 135 -16.02 18.75 -5.21
CA ASN A 135 -15.31 18.10 -6.32
C ASN A 135 -14.04 17.38 -5.84
N ALA A 136 -13.28 18.00 -4.94
CA ALA A 136 -12.09 17.39 -4.35
C ALA A 136 -12.45 16.16 -3.51
N GLN A 137 -13.54 16.23 -2.74
CA GLN A 137 -14.09 15.12 -1.98
C GLN A 137 -14.52 13.97 -2.90
N LYS A 138 -15.24 14.26 -3.99
CA LYS A 138 -15.67 13.25 -4.98
C LYS A 138 -14.49 12.44 -5.56
N MET A 139 -13.35 13.08 -5.82
CA MET A 139 -12.14 12.38 -6.28
C MET A 139 -11.60 11.40 -5.22
N LEU A 140 -11.52 11.83 -3.96
CA LEU A 140 -11.08 10.99 -2.86
C LEU A 140 -12.06 9.84 -2.59
N ASP A 141 -13.36 10.10 -2.64
CA ASP A 141 -14.42 9.11 -2.45
C ASP A 141 -14.41 8.05 -3.55
N LYS A 142 -14.14 8.47 -4.81
CA LYS A 142 -13.96 7.54 -5.92
C LYS A 142 -12.85 6.53 -5.63
N PHE A 143 -11.71 6.97 -5.08
CA PHE A 143 -10.65 6.06 -4.65
C PHE A 143 -11.12 5.15 -3.51
N THR A 144 -11.68 5.72 -2.44
CA THR A 144 -12.12 4.99 -1.24
C THR A 144 -13.10 3.87 -1.60
N LYS A 145 -14.11 4.18 -2.42
CA LYS A 145 -15.08 3.21 -2.94
C LYS A 145 -14.41 2.08 -3.73
N LYS A 146 -13.45 2.39 -4.60
CA LYS A 146 -12.70 1.36 -5.35
C LYS A 146 -11.87 0.45 -4.46
N VAL A 147 -11.39 0.95 -3.32
CA VAL A 147 -10.69 0.08 -2.37
C VAL A 147 -11.65 -0.77 -1.54
N GLU A 148 -12.84 -0.27 -1.22
CA GLU A 148 -13.88 -1.08 -0.57
C GLU A 148 -14.34 -2.24 -1.48
N GLU A 149 -14.60 -1.95 -2.76
CA GLU A 149 -14.89 -2.97 -3.78
C GLU A 149 -13.78 -4.04 -3.82
N PHE A 150 -12.52 -3.61 -3.82
CA PHE A 150 -11.36 -4.51 -3.76
C PHE A 150 -11.34 -5.37 -2.50
N GLN A 151 -11.57 -4.78 -1.32
CA GLN A 151 -11.58 -5.51 -0.05
C GLN A 151 -12.69 -6.56 -0.01
N VAL A 152 -13.89 -6.22 -0.49
CA VAL A 152 -15.02 -7.15 -0.59
C VAL A 152 -14.70 -8.30 -1.53
N TYR A 153 -14.13 -8.02 -2.72
CA TYR A 153 -13.79 -9.05 -3.69
C TYR A 153 -12.81 -10.08 -3.12
N TRP A 154 -11.71 -9.64 -2.51
CA TRP A 154 -10.70 -10.55 -2.00
C TRP A 154 -11.13 -11.27 -0.73
N ASN A 155 -11.86 -10.61 0.18
CA ASN A 155 -12.34 -11.27 1.40
C ASN A 155 -13.34 -12.42 1.12
N ARG A 156 -13.92 -12.47 -0.07
CA ARG A 156 -14.78 -13.59 -0.55
C ARG A 156 -14.00 -14.78 -1.10
N LYS A 157 -12.69 -14.66 -1.38
CA LYS A 157 -11.89 -15.77 -1.91
C LYS A 157 -11.82 -16.93 -0.91
N SER A 158 -11.92 -18.15 -1.44
CA SER A 158 -11.75 -19.37 -0.66
C SER A 158 -10.36 -19.43 -0.03
N ARG A 159 -10.29 -19.99 1.17
CA ARG A 159 -9.08 -20.03 1.98
C ARG A 159 -9.07 -21.27 2.86
N ILE A 160 -7.88 -21.77 3.11
CA ILE A 160 -7.63 -22.89 4.01
C ILE A 160 -6.86 -22.35 5.20
N ARG A 161 -7.37 -22.59 6.41
CA ARG A 161 -6.65 -22.27 7.64
C ARG A 161 -5.53 -23.28 7.84
N LYS A 162 -4.32 -22.78 8.05
CA LYS A 162 -3.15 -23.56 8.43
C LYS A 162 -2.67 -23.12 9.81
N PRO A 163 -2.04 -24.04 10.58
CA PRO A 163 -1.36 -23.65 11.81
C PRO A 163 -0.25 -22.64 11.51
N LEU A 164 0.07 -21.83 12.51
CA LEU A 164 1.25 -20.96 12.50
C LEU A 164 2.43 -21.72 13.08
N ASP A 165 3.52 -21.80 12.33
CA ASP A 165 4.74 -22.47 12.79
C ASP A 165 5.58 -21.59 13.73
N ARG A 166 5.32 -20.27 13.74
CA ARG A 166 5.97 -19.30 14.61
C ARG A 166 5.06 -18.12 14.97
N PRO A 167 5.32 -17.41 16.08
CA PRO A 167 4.60 -16.18 16.42
C PRO A 167 4.68 -15.17 15.26
N ARG A 168 3.53 -14.61 14.88
CA ARG A 168 3.41 -13.58 13.85
C ARG A 168 2.40 -12.52 14.28
N LYS A 169 2.45 -11.35 13.64
CA LYS A 169 1.40 -10.34 13.75
C LYS A 169 0.37 -10.54 12.63
N CYS A 170 -0.91 -10.38 12.97
CA CYS A 170 -2.03 -10.39 12.05
C CYS A 170 -1.89 -9.25 11.04
N TYR A 171 -1.86 -9.56 9.75
CA TYR A 171 -1.63 -8.56 8.68
C TYR A 171 -2.76 -7.52 8.54
N ILE A 172 -3.89 -7.75 9.20
CA ILE A 172 -5.05 -6.85 9.19
C ILE A 172 -5.04 -5.86 10.37
N CYS A 173 -4.53 -6.27 11.53
CA CYS A 173 -4.64 -5.43 12.73
C CYS A 173 -3.38 -5.32 13.59
N GLY A 174 -2.32 -6.08 13.32
CA GLY A 174 -1.08 -6.07 14.10
C GLY A 174 -1.18 -6.77 15.46
N LYS A 175 -2.33 -7.35 15.83
CA LYS A 175 -2.44 -8.23 17.02
C LYS A 175 -1.74 -9.56 16.74
N GLU A 176 -1.48 -10.35 17.79
CA GLU A 176 -0.94 -11.71 17.62
C GLU A 176 -1.82 -12.54 16.66
N ALA A 177 -1.18 -13.17 15.69
CA ALA A 177 -1.83 -14.09 14.76
C ALA A 177 -1.95 -15.47 15.40
N LYS A 178 -3.04 -16.19 15.09
CA LYS A 178 -3.28 -17.56 15.55
C LYS A 178 -3.32 -18.57 14.40
N PHE A 179 -3.55 -18.10 13.18
CA PHE A 179 -3.61 -18.95 11.99
C PHE A 179 -2.94 -18.28 10.79
N LEU A 180 -2.57 -19.09 9.80
CA LEU A 180 -2.26 -18.65 8.44
C LEU A 180 -3.48 -18.94 7.55
N ASN A 181 -4.01 -17.91 6.90
CA ASN A 181 -4.94 -18.08 5.80
C ASN A 181 -4.14 -18.34 4.52
N ASN A 182 -4.26 -19.53 3.94
CA ASN A 182 -3.73 -19.85 2.62
C ASN A 182 -4.83 -19.65 1.56
N TRP A 183 -4.58 -18.86 0.54
CA TRP A 183 -5.54 -18.59 -0.54
C TRP A 183 -4.81 -18.43 -1.87
N LYS A 184 -5.53 -18.62 -2.98
CA LYS A 184 -4.97 -18.60 -4.32
C LYS A 184 -5.14 -17.23 -4.98
N TYR A 185 -4.03 -16.62 -5.39
CA TYR A 185 -3.97 -15.45 -6.25
C TYR A 185 -3.80 -15.90 -7.69
N GLU A 186 -4.61 -15.39 -8.62
CA GLU A 186 -4.52 -15.73 -10.03
C GLU A 186 -4.24 -14.47 -10.85
N HIS A 187 -3.22 -14.56 -11.71
CA HIS A 187 -2.81 -13.47 -12.59
C HIS A 187 -2.17 -14.02 -13.87
N ASN A 188 -2.63 -13.56 -15.04
CA ASN A 188 -2.14 -13.99 -16.35
C ASN A 188 -2.07 -15.52 -16.53
N GLY A 189 -3.05 -16.26 -16.00
CA GLY A 189 -3.08 -17.72 -16.04
C GLY A 189 -2.15 -18.43 -15.06
N ILE A 190 -1.37 -17.68 -14.26
CA ILE A 190 -0.52 -18.20 -13.19
C ILE A 190 -1.30 -18.16 -11.88
N VAL A 191 -1.26 -19.26 -11.12
CA VAL A 191 -1.88 -19.38 -9.80
C VAL A 191 -0.80 -19.48 -8.72
N GLU A 192 -0.83 -18.53 -7.79
CA GLU A 192 0.12 -18.42 -6.69
C GLU A 192 -0.59 -18.64 -5.34
N ASP A 193 0.01 -19.46 -4.47
CA ASP A 193 -0.43 -19.56 -3.07
C ASP A 193 0.06 -18.34 -2.28
N VAL A 194 -0.86 -17.66 -1.61
CA VAL A 194 -0.60 -16.52 -0.74
C VAL A 194 -0.97 -16.87 0.70
N PHE A 195 -0.05 -16.59 1.61
CA PHE A 195 -0.18 -16.89 3.03
C PHE A 195 -0.33 -15.60 3.82
N THR A 196 -1.41 -15.46 4.58
CA THR A 196 -1.67 -14.28 5.41
C THR A 196 -1.85 -14.65 6.87
N PRO A 197 -0.96 -14.21 7.79
CA PRO A 197 -1.17 -14.35 9.21
C PRO A 197 -2.38 -13.55 9.68
N VAL A 198 -3.27 -14.19 10.46
CA VAL A 198 -4.50 -13.59 10.96
C VAL A 198 -4.78 -13.97 12.41
N CYS A 199 -5.42 -13.06 13.16
CA CYS A 199 -5.93 -13.33 14.51
C CYS A 199 -7.35 -13.94 14.45
N ASN A 200 -7.90 -14.39 15.59
CA ASN A 200 -9.24 -14.98 15.66
C ASN A 200 -10.33 -14.09 15.04
N THR A 201 -10.33 -12.80 15.35
CA THR A 201 -11.30 -11.82 14.83
C THR A 201 -11.24 -11.67 13.31
N HIS A 202 -10.06 -11.89 12.71
CA HIS A 202 -9.83 -11.73 11.28
C HIS A 202 -9.61 -13.07 10.56
N SER A 203 -9.92 -14.18 11.23
CA SER A 203 -9.75 -15.54 10.69
C SER A 203 -10.63 -15.82 9.46
N SER A 204 -11.62 -14.96 9.20
CA SER A 204 -12.48 -14.96 8.02
C SER A 204 -12.16 -13.82 7.03
N ARG A 205 -10.99 -13.19 7.13
CA ARG A 205 -10.57 -12.10 6.25
C ARG A 205 -9.18 -12.34 5.70
N ILE A 206 -8.93 -11.77 4.54
CA ILE A 206 -7.61 -11.79 3.87
C ILE A 206 -6.91 -10.44 4.08
N PHE A 207 -7.67 -9.32 4.07
CA PHE A 207 -7.19 -7.95 4.33
C PHE A 207 -8.11 -7.14 5.25
#